data_AF-A0AAD2ZGQ9-F1
#
_entry.id   AF-A0AAD2ZGQ9-F1
#
_cell.length_a   1.000
_cell.length_b   1.000
_cell.length_c   1.000
_cell.angle_alpha   90.00
_cell.angle_beta   90.00
_cell.angle_gamma   90.00
#
_symmetry.space_group_name_H-M   'P 1'
#
loop_
_entity.id
_entity.type
_entity.pdbx_description
1 polymer ?
#
loop_
_entity_poly.entity_id
_entity_poly.type
_entity_poly.pdbx_seq_one_letter_code
_entity_poly.pdbx_strand_id
1 'polypeptide(L)'
;MDKSRQQFEEWFNDEYKTTMKDHDEPLVEFVMKQLFIVWQASRESLINSLELVAWMYPSIGKPDCMVITKSAEESESIEIFFDSHGLPFKVTPLYRLDK
;
A
#
# COMPACT_ATOMS: atom_id res chain seq x y z
N MET A 1 11.37 -3.61 1.72
CA MET A 1 10.70 -3.45 0.41
C MET A 1 9.24 -3.15 0.63
N ASP A 2 8.61 -2.33 -0.22
CA ASP A 2 7.18 -2.03 -0.15
C ASP A 2 6.37 -3.31 -0.44
N LYS A 3 5.41 -3.65 0.43
CA LYS A 3 4.59 -4.86 0.29
C LYS A 3 3.84 -4.89 -1.05
N SER A 4 3.45 -3.72 -1.56
CA SER A 4 2.77 -3.60 -2.85
C SER A 4 3.66 -4.02 -4.02
N ARG A 5 4.96 -3.67 -3.96
CA ARG A 5 5.93 -4.06 -4.98
C ARG A 5 6.17 -5.56 -4.98
N GLN A 6 6.28 -6.19 -3.81
CA GLN A 6 6.45 -7.65 -3.70
C GLN A 6 5.25 -8.40 -4.30
N GLN A 7 4.02 -7.97 -4.02
CA GLN A 7 2.82 -8.58 -4.59
C GLN A 7 2.78 -8.50 -6.12
N PHE A 8 3.19 -7.36 -6.69
CA PHE A 8 3.30 -7.20 -8.14
C PHE A 8 4.39 -8.11 -8.71
N GLU A 9 5.57 -8.15 -8.08
CA GLU A 9 6.70 -8.98 -8.53
C GLU A 9 6.36 -10.47 -8.47
N GLU A 10 5.65 -10.93 -7.43
CA GLU A 10 5.16 -12.31 -7.34
C GLU A 10 4.22 -12.67 -8.50
N TRP A 11 3.19 -11.85 -8.73
CA TRP A 11 2.27 -12.04 -9.86
C TRP A 11 3.01 -12.00 -11.21
N PHE A 12 3.86 -11.00 -11.43
CA PHE A 12 4.58 -10.84 -12.68
C PHE A 12 5.53 -12.01 -12.94
N ASN A 13 6.21 -12.52 -11.91
CA ASN A 13 7.13 -13.65 -12.05
C ASN A 13 6.40 -14.95 -12.40
N ASP A 14 5.18 -15.15 -11.92
CA ASP A 14 4.37 -16.31 -12.30
C ASP A 14 3.94 -16.21 -13.77
N GLU A 15 3.48 -15.05 -14.23
CA GLU A 15 3.15 -14.79 -15.63
C GLU A 15 4.37 -14.87 -16.57
N TYR A 16 5.52 -14.39 -16.09
CA TYR A 16 6.77 -14.41 -16.84
C TYR A 16 7.20 -15.85 -17.15
N LYS A 17 7.13 -16.74 -16.16
CA LYS A 17 7.50 -18.15 -16.30
C LYS A 17 6.60 -18.91 -17.26
N THR A 18 5.33 -18.55 -17.35
CA THR A 18 4.33 -19.27 -18.17
C THR A 18 4.30 -18.77 -19.61
N THR A 19 4.51 -17.46 -19.83
CA THR A 19 4.12 -16.82 -21.10
C THR A 19 5.25 -16.08 -21.79
N MET A 20 6.29 -15.64 -21.07
CA MET A 20 7.29 -14.70 -21.61
C MET A 20 8.73 -15.22 -21.57
N LYS A 21 8.91 -16.50 -21.23
CA LYS A 21 10.23 -17.11 -21.01
C LYS A 21 11.16 -17.06 -22.24
N ASP A 22 10.59 -17.07 -23.44
CA ASP A 22 11.35 -17.07 -24.71
C ASP A 22 11.51 -15.66 -25.32
N HIS A 23 11.12 -14.61 -24.59
CA HIS A 23 11.26 -13.23 -25.03
C HIS A 23 12.60 -12.61 -24.61
N ASP A 24 13.00 -11.57 -25.33
CA ASP A 24 14.22 -10.82 -25.07
C ASP A 24 14.19 -10.14 -23.68
N GLU A 25 15.22 -10.36 -22.89
CA GLU A 25 15.28 -9.95 -21.46
C GLU A 25 15.15 -8.42 -21.28
N PRO A 26 15.79 -7.55 -22.08
CA PRO A 26 15.57 -6.11 -22.04
C PRO A 26 14.12 -5.69 -22.33
N LEU A 27 13.44 -6.37 -23.27
CA LEU A 27 12.04 -6.09 -23.59
C LEU A 27 11.13 -6.46 -22.41
N VAL A 28 11.38 -7.61 -21.78
CA VAL A 28 10.65 -8.06 -20.59
C VAL A 28 10.84 -7.07 -19.44
N GLU A 29 12.07 -6.63 -19.19
CA GLU A 29 12.34 -5.65 -18.12
C GLU A 29 11.62 -4.32 -18.39
N PHE A 30 11.59 -3.87 -19.65
CA PHE A 30 10.83 -2.69 -20.04
C PHE A 30 9.32 -2.87 -19.78
N VAL A 31 8.74 -3.99 -20.19
CA VAL A 31 7.32 -4.31 -19.98
C VAL A 31 6.98 -4.37 -18.49
N MET A 32 7.83 -5.01 -17.67
CA MET A 32 7.67 -5.07 -16.22
C MET A 32 7.57 -3.67 -15.60
N LYS A 33 8.48 -2.77 -15.99
CA LYS A 33 8.48 -1.37 -15.52
C LYS A 33 7.20 -0.63 -15.90
N GLN A 34 6.74 -0.75 -17.15
CA GLN A 34 5.51 -0.10 -17.60
C GLN A 34 4.27 -0.65 -16.88
N LEU A 35 4.17 -1.98 -16.71
CA LEU A 35 3.07 -2.61 -16.00
C LEU A 35 3.01 -2.20 -14.54
N PHE A 36 4.16 -2.07 -13.87
CA PHE A 36 4.20 -1.61 -12.48
C PHE A 36 3.66 -0.17 -12.36
N ILE A 37 4.02 0.73 -13.28
CA ILE A 37 3.53 2.11 -13.29
C ILE A 37 2.00 2.14 -13.47
N VAL A 38 1.48 1.38 -14.44
CA VAL A 38 0.03 1.30 -14.69
C VAL A 38 -0.71 0.72 -13.48
N TRP A 39 -0.15 -0.32 -12.86
CA TRP A 39 -0.72 -0.94 -11.67
C TRP A 39 -0.76 0.03 -10.47
N GLN A 40 0.33 0.77 -10.23
CA GLN A 40 0.37 1.80 -9.20
C GLN A 40 -0.68 2.89 -9.46
N ALA A 41 -0.74 3.43 -10.70
CA ALA A 41 -1.71 4.45 -11.07
C ALA A 41 -3.17 3.97 -10.92
N SER A 42 -3.46 2.72 -11.28
CA SER A 42 -4.79 2.12 -11.08
C SER A 42 -5.16 2.02 -9.61
N ARG A 43 -4.21 1.69 -8.73
CA ARG A 43 -4.45 1.61 -7.28
C ARG A 43 -4.68 2.98 -6.67
N GLU A 44 -3.87 3.97 -7.04
CA GLU A 44 -4.07 5.35 -6.59
C GLU A 44 -5.41 5.91 -7.06
N SER A 45 -5.77 5.66 -8.32
CA SER A 45 -7.08 6.05 -8.85
C SER A 45 -8.23 5.37 -8.10
N LEU A 46 -8.10 4.08 -7.75
CA LEU A 46 -9.10 3.38 -6.96
C LEU A 46 -9.23 4.05 -5.59
N ILE A 47 -8.13 4.23 -4.87
CA ILE A 47 -8.11 4.86 -3.54
C ILE A 47 -8.74 6.26 -3.57
N ASN A 48 -8.39 7.08 -4.57
CA ASN A 48 -8.95 8.43 -4.74
C ASN A 48 -10.45 8.43 -5.05
N SER A 49 -10.99 7.33 -5.56
CA SER A 49 -12.42 7.18 -5.84
C SER A 49 -13.24 6.67 -4.65
N LEU A 50 -12.58 6.18 -3.59
CA LEU A 50 -13.25 5.66 -2.40
C LEU A 50 -13.52 6.78 -1.38
N GLU A 51 -14.63 6.65 -0.65
CA GLU A 51 -14.96 7.55 0.45
C GLU A 51 -14.02 7.24 1.63
N LEU A 52 -13.21 8.22 2.05
CA LEU A 52 -12.44 8.16 3.28
C LEU A 52 -13.41 8.23 4.47
N VAL A 53 -13.42 7.20 5.32
CA VAL A 53 -14.40 7.09 6.42
C VAL A 53 -13.80 7.21 7.80
N ALA A 54 -12.52 6.93 7.97
CA ALA A 54 -11.83 6.98 9.25
C ALA A 54 -10.30 6.90 9.07
N TRP A 55 -9.58 7.08 10.18
CA TRP A 55 -8.16 6.83 10.32
C TRP A 55 -7.92 5.86 11.47
N MET A 56 -6.96 4.95 11.26
CA MET A 56 -6.56 3.95 12.24
C MET A 56 -5.10 4.16 12.64
N TYR A 57 -4.83 4.14 13.93
CA TYR A 57 -3.50 4.35 14.49
C TYR A 57 -3.31 3.53 15.77
N PRO A 58 -2.08 3.22 16.17
CA PRO A 58 -1.82 2.44 17.37
C PRO A 58 -2.05 3.27 18.65
N SER A 59 -2.61 2.63 19.67
CA SER A 59 -2.81 3.20 21.00
C SER A 59 -1.49 3.27 21.75
N ILE A 60 -1.18 4.44 22.30
CA ILE A 60 -0.01 4.62 23.16
C ILE A 60 -0.11 3.71 24.39
N GLY A 61 0.97 2.99 24.70
CA GLY A 61 1.09 2.15 25.88
C GLY A 61 0.41 0.78 25.82
N LYS A 62 -0.20 0.41 24.69
CA LYS A 62 -0.79 -0.92 24.47
C LYS A 62 -0.40 -1.45 23.09
N PRO A 63 0.64 -2.30 22.98
CA PRO A 63 1.22 -2.70 21.70
C PRO A 63 0.27 -3.45 20.74
N ASP A 64 -0.89 -3.92 21.23
CA ASP A 64 -1.89 -4.64 20.42
C ASP A 64 -3.24 -3.89 20.28
N CYS A 65 -3.31 -2.62 20.69
CA CYS A 65 -4.55 -1.84 20.55
C CYS A 65 -4.44 -0.85 19.40
N MET A 66 -5.30 -0.99 18.40
CA MET A 66 -5.53 0.03 17.37
C MET A 66 -6.72 0.90 17.76
N VAL A 67 -6.61 2.21 17.58
CA VAL A 67 -7.67 3.19 17.76
C VAL A 67 -8.15 3.65 16.39
N ILE A 68 -9.46 3.86 16.27
CA ILE A 68 -10.08 4.40 15.06
C ILE A 68 -10.68 5.75 15.40
N THR A 69 -10.31 6.78 14.64
CA THR A 69 -10.95 8.11 14.70
C THR A 69 -11.62 8.44 13.37
N LYS A 70 -12.71 9.21 13.43
CA LYS A 70 -13.37 9.81 12.26
C LYS A 70 -13.07 11.31 12.13
N SER A 71 -12.31 11.89 13.07
CA SER A 71 -11.96 13.30 13.04
C SER A 71 -10.64 13.48 12.27
N ALA A 72 -10.68 14.32 11.23
CA ALA A 72 -9.50 14.69 10.46
C ALA A 72 -8.48 15.46 11.34
N GLU A 73 -8.98 16.37 12.18
CA GLU A 73 -8.15 17.17 13.08
C GLU A 73 -7.42 16.28 14.10
N GLU A 74 -8.12 15.28 14.65
CA GLU A 74 -7.49 14.30 15.54
C GLU A 74 -6.41 13.53 14.79
N SER A 75 -6.69 13.08 13.56
CA SER A 75 -5.71 12.36 12.73
C SER A 75 -4.43 13.16 12.45
N GLU A 76 -4.53 14.45 12.17
CA GLU A 76 -3.39 15.31 11.85
C GLU A 76 -2.55 15.63 13.09
N SER A 77 -3.18 15.62 14.27
CA SER A 77 -2.53 15.89 15.56
C SER A 77 -1.82 14.68 16.18
N ILE A 78 -1.95 13.48 15.61
CA ILE A 78 -1.25 12.29 16.08
C ILE A 78 0.24 12.44 15.79
N GLU A 79 1.04 12.64 16.84
CA GLU A 79 2.50 12.67 16.74
C GLU A 79 3.02 11.37 16.09
N ILE A 80 4.03 11.49 15.24
CA ILE A 80 4.69 10.34 14.62
C ILE A 80 5.51 9.62 15.69
N PHE A 81 4.96 8.56 16.26
CA PHE A 81 5.65 7.72 17.25
C PHE A 81 6.45 6.63 16.56
N PHE A 82 7.60 6.26 17.11
CA PHE A 82 8.42 5.15 16.60
C PHE A 82 8.20 3.90 17.44
N ASP A 83 8.14 2.73 16.80
CA ASP A 83 8.10 1.44 17.50
C ASP A 83 9.44 1.12 18.19
N SER A 84 9.51 -0.02 18.89
CA SER A 84 10.74 -0.50 19.55
C SER A 84 11.91 -0.74 18.60
N HIS A 85 11.68 -0.75 17.29
CA HIS A 85 12.67 -0.92 16.24
C HIS A 85 12.99 0.41 15.52
N GLY A 86 12.43 1.54 15.97
CA GLY A 86 12.65 2.85 15.35
C GLY A 86 11.88 3.06 14.05
N LEU A 87 10.80 2.31 13.81
CA LEU A 87 9.92 2.51 12.66
C LEU A 87 8.73 3.40 13.04
N PRO A 88 8.43 4.44 12.25
CA PRO A 88 7.30 5.32 12.56
C PRO A 88 5.99 4.54 12.42
N PHE A 89 5.17 4.57 13.47
CA PHE A 89 3.77 4.22 13.42
C PHE A 89 3.07 5.17 12.47
N LYS A 90 2.52 4.60 11.40
CA LYS A 90 1.84 5.36 10.37
C LYS A 90 0.34 5.34 10.62
N VAL A 91 -0.26 6.52 10.67
CA VAL A 91 -1.73 6.67 10.59
C VAL A 91 -2.20 6.07 9.26
N THR A 92 -3.12 5.11 9.33
CA THR A 92 -3.62 4.37 8.17
C THR A 92 -5.04 4.84 7.85
N PRO A 93 -5.27 5.48 6.68
CA PRO A 93 -6.62 5.84 6.26
C PRO A 93 -7.47 4.59 5.95
N LEU A 94 -8.74 4.62 6.34
CA LEU A 94 -9.73 3.58 6.07
C LEU A 94 -10.77 4.09 5.08
N TYR A 95 -11.04 3.30 4.04
CA TYR A 95 -11.93 3.66 2.95
C TYR A 95 -13.15 2.73 2.91
N ARG A 96 -14.33 3.26 2.55
CA ARG A 96 -15.52 2.43 2.34
C ARG A 96 -15.44 1.73 0.98
N LEU A 97 -15.62 0.40 0.98
CA LEU A 97 -15.62 -0.42 -0.24
C LEU A 97 -17.02 -0.50 -0.89
N ASP A 98 -18.07 -0.39 -0.08
CA ASP A 98 -19.46 -0.53 -0.52
C ASP A 98 -20.07 0.86 -0.74
N LYS A 99 -20.69 1.10 -1.89
CA LYS A 99 -21.45 2.34 -2.16
C LYS A 99 -22.91 2.20 -1.76
#